data_AF-A0A667X1I7-F1
#
_entry.id   AF-A0A667X1I7-F1
#
_cell.length_a   1.000
_cell.length_b   1.000
_cell.length_c   1.000
_cell.angle_alpha   90.00
_cell.angle_beta   90.00
_cell.angle_gamma   90.00
#
_symmetry.space_group_name_H-M   'P 1'
#
loop_
_entity.id
_entity.type
_entity.pdbx_description
1 polymer ?
#
loop_
_entity_poly.entity_id
_entity_poly.type
_entity_poly.pdbx_seq_one_letter_code
_entity_poly.pdbx_strand_id
1 'polypeptide(L)'
;MAALQSPLRACRGILKELRAIQGPHYKQSPAYAYVMEQFRKNKVTGERYCRAQQEALHASNTYLCLLASTRNHLALHNLYHGKGERAPEEVAGLVGLRLPTQPGGKGWEK
;
A
#
# COMPACT_ATOMS: atom_id res chain seq x y z
N MET A 1 10.28 15.27 -17.16
CA MET A 1 10.55 15.34 -15.70
C MET A 1 9.21 15.50 -15.00
N ALA A 2 8.84 14.62 -14.07
CA ALA A 2 7.56 14.71 -13.37
C ALA A 2 7.42 16.11 -12.75
N ALA A 3 6.33 16.82 -13.07
CA ALA A 3 6.06 18.13 -12.50
C ALA A 3 6.12 18.00 -10.96
N LEU A 4 7.00 18.77 -10.33
CA LEU A 4 7.17 18.76 -8.87
C LEU A 4 5.80 18.97 -8.25
N GLN A 5 5.28 17.93 -7.59
CA GLN A 5 3.98 18.02 -6.93
C GLN A 5 4.03 19.17 -5.93
N SER A 6 2.98 19.99 -5.89
CA SER A 6 2.90 21.06 -4.91
C SER A 6 3.10 20.49 -3.49
N PRO A 7 3.87 21.13 -2.60
CA PRO A 7 4.11 20.63 -1.24
C PRO A 7 2.82 20.30 -0.48
N LEU A 8 1.75 21.07 -0.70
CA LEU A 8 0.44 20.81 -0.11
C LEU A 8 -0.20 19.50 -0.59
N ARG A 9 0.00 19.10 -1.84
CA ARG A 9 -0.46 17.80 -2.37
C ARG A 9 0.32 16.66 -1.73
N ALA A 10 1.64 16.78 -1.61
CA ALA A 10 2.47 15.78 -0.93
C ALA A 10 2.04 15.61 0.54
N CYS A 11 1.87 16.72 1.27
CA CYS A 11 1.36 16.71 2.64
C CYS A 11 -0.01 16.02 2.75
N ARG A 12 -0.99 16.42 1.92
CA ARG A 12 -2.32 15.80 1.91
C ARG A 12 -2.28 14.31 1.57
N GLY A 13 -1.39 13.91 0.66
CA GLY A 13 -1.16 12.50 0.31
C GLY A 13 -0.68 11.70 1.51
N ILE A 14 0.35 12.18 2.21
CA ILE A 14 0.90 11.52 3.41
C ILE A 14 -0.19 11.40 4.49
N LEU A 15 -0.95 12.48 4.73
CA LEU A 15 -2.04 12.47 5.70
C LEU A 15 -3.16 11.49 5.34
N LYS A 16 -3.42 11.27 4.05
CA LYS A 16 -4.38 10.26 3.58
C LYS A 16 -3.90 8.85 3.89
N GLU A 17 -2.63 8.55 3.65
CA GLU A 17 -2.03 7.25 3.99
C GLU A 17 -1.99 7.03 5.51
N LEU A 18 -1.63 8.05 6.30
CA LEU A 18 -1.69 7.96 7.77
C LEU A 18 -3.10 7.68 8.28
N ARG A 19 -4.12 8.30 7.68
CA ARG A 19 -5.53 8.00 8.00
C ARG A 19 -5.90 6.56 7.65
N ALA A 20 -5.38 6.02 6.54
CA ALA A 20 -5.65 4.64 6.15
C ALA A 20 -5.05 3.63 7.16
N ILE A 21 -3.91 3.95 7.77
CA ILE A 21 -3.21 3.09 8.74
C ILE A 21 -3.81 3.22 10.15
N GLN A 22 -4.06 4.45 10.62
CA GLN A 22 -4.41 4.74 12.03
C GLN A 22 -5.88 5.08 12.25
N GLY A 23 -6.68 5.15 11.18
CA GLY A 23 -8.11 5.44 11.24
C GLY A 23 -8.42 6.90 11.66
N PRO A 24 -9.56 7.15 12.33
CA PRO A 24 -10.04 8.51 12.60
C PRO A 24 -9.15 9.30 13.60
N HIS A 25 -8.39 8.60 14.45
CA HIS A 25 -7.52 9.20 15.46
C HIS A 25 -6.11 9.56 14.96
N TYR A 26 -5.85 9.46 13.65
CA TYR A 26 -4.53 9.74 13.06
C TYR A 26 -3.95 11.12 13.43
N LYS A 27 -4.80 12.11 13.73
CA LYS A 27 -4.38 13.46 14.12
C LYS A 27 -3.65 13.51 15.48
N GLN A 28 -3.87 12.53 16.35
CA GLN A 28 -3.24 12.45 17.67
C GLN A 28 -1.88 11.73 17.61
N SER A 29 -1.54 11.14 16.46
CA SER A 29 -0.30 10.41 16.30
C SER A 29 0.93 11.33 16.28
N PRO A 30 2.06 10.91 16.86
CA PRO A 30 3.32 11.63 16.73
C PRO A 30 3.73 11.81 15.26
N ALA A 31 3.37 10.87 14.37
CA ALA A 31 3.64 10.97 12.94
C ALA A 31 2.91 12.15 12.30
N TYR A 32 1.66 12.42 12.68
CA TYR A 32 0.90 13.58 12.21
C TYR A 32 1.56 14.89 12.65
N ALA A 33 1.90 14.99 13.93
CA ALA A 33 2.54 16.17 14.50
C ALA A 33 3.88 16.46 13.79
N TYR A 34 4.71 15.43 13.61
CA TYR A 34 5.99 15.53 12.93
C TYR A 34 5.84 16.00 11.48
N VAL A 35 4.96 15.37 10.69
CA VAL A 35 4.75 15.76 9.29
C VAL A 35 4.29 17.22 9.20
N MET A 36 3.31 17.62 10.01
CA MET A 36 2.82 19.00 10.01
C MET A 36 3.90 20.00 10.42
N GLU A 37 4.76 19.65 11.37
CA GLU A 37 5.89 20.47 11.79
C GLU A 37 6.92 20.63 10.66
N GLN A 38 7.31 19.54 9.98
CA GLN A 38 8.27 19.58 8.87
C GLN A 38 7.77 20.45 7.70
N PHE A 39 6.48 20.35 7.34
CA PHE A 39 5.91 21.18 6.28
C PHE A 39 5.80 22.65 6.68
N ARG A 40 5.62 22.97 7.97
CA ARG A 40 5.61 24.36 8.47
C ARG A 40 7.00 24.96 8.51
N LYS A 41 8.00 24.22 9.01
CA LYS A 41 9.41 24.66 9.06
C LYS A 41 9.95 25.01 7.67
N ASN A 42 9.53 24.26 6.65
CA ASN A 42 9.96 24.46 5.26
C ASN A 42 9.00 25.35 4.43
N LYS A 43 8.02 26.03 5.07
CA LYS A 43 7.07 26.94 4.42
C LYS A 43 7.69 28.33 4.23
N VAL A 44 8.53 28.45 3.19
CA VAL A 44 9.06 29.70 2.60
C VAL A 44 9.89 30.58 3.55
N THR A 45 11.21 30.40 3.49
CA THR A 45 12.23 31.31 4.02
C THR A 45 12.96 31.98 2.85
N GLY A 46 12.67 33.26 2.56
CA GLY A 46 13.51 34.22 1.81
C GLY A 46 14.07 33.87 0.41
N GLU A 47 13.72 34.71 -0.56
CA GLU A 47 14.03 34.86 -2.01
C GLU A 47 15.24 34.25 -2.75
N ARG A 48 16.02 33.28 -2.24
CA ARG A 48 16.94 32.48 -3.09
C ARG A 48 16.76 30.99 -2.84
N TYR A 49 15.82 30.38 -3.57
CA TYR A 49 15.63 28.94 -3.79
C TYR A 49 16.27 28.04 -2.72
N CYS A 50 15.60 27.93 -1.57
CA CYS A 50 16.11 27.16 -0.45
C CYS A 50 16.12 25.66 -0.82
N ARG A 51 17.30 25.12 -1.13
CA ARG A 51 17.54 23.68 -1.39
C ARG A 51 16.85 22.77 -0.37
N ALA A 52 16.80 23.19 0.89
CA ALA A 52 16.09 22.51 1.96
C ALA A 52 14.59 22.24 1.66
N GLN A 53 13.90 23.17 0.99
CA GLN A 53 12.50 22.98 0.59
C GLN A 53 12.37 21.91 -0.50
N GLN A 54 13.28 21.91 -1.46
CA GLN A 54 13.30 20.90 -2.54
C GLN A 54 13.65 19.52 -1.98
N GLU A 55 14.61 19.44 -1.08
CA GLU A 55 14.98 18.20 -0.37
C GLU A 55 13.82 17.69 0.48
N ALA A 56 13.17 18.56 1.25
CA ALA A 56 11.99 18.21 2.05
C ALA A 56 10.83 17.72 1.16
N LEU A 57 10.60 18.36 0.01
CA LEU A 57 9.59 17.93 -0.96
C LEU A 57 9.95 16.57 -1.57
N HIS A 58 11.20 16.37 -1.96
CA HIS A 58 11.68 15.10 -2.49
C HIS A 58 11.51 13.97 -1.47
N ALA A 59 11.97 14.18 -0.24
CA ALA A 59 11.79 13.23 0.87
C ALA A 59 10.30 12.92 1.10
N SER A 60 9.44 13.95 1.10
CA SER A 60 7.99 13.77 1.25
C SER A 60 7.39 12.90 0.15
N ASN A 61 7.79 13.09 -1.10
CA ASN A 61 7.32 12.27 -2.22
C ASN A 61 7.83 10.82 -2.11
N THR A 62 9.08 10.62 -1.68
CA THR A 62 9.64 9.29 -1.43
C THR A 62 8.87 8.55 -0.34
N TYR A 63 8.60 9.21 0.78
CA TYR A 63 7.79 8.61 1.85
C TYR A 63 6.35 8.34 1.43
N LEU A 64 5.73 9.24 0.67
CA LEU A 64 4.39 9.01 0.13
C LEU A 64 4.37 7.79 -0.79
N CYS A 65 5.35 7.66 -1.68
CA CYS A 65 5.50 6.50 -2.56
C CYS A 65 5.66 5.22 -1.76
N LEU A 66 6.52 5.21 -0.74
CA LEU A 66 6.71 4.08 0.15
C LEU A 66 5.41 3.67 0.83
N LEU A 67 4.72 4.59 1.50
CA LEU A 67 3.47 4.32 2.21
C LEU A 67 2.38 3.76 1.29
N ALA A 68 2.18 4.37 0.12
CA ALA A 68 1.22 3.92 -0.86
C ALA A 68 1.59 2.53 -1.42
N SER A 69 2.88 2.29 -1.69
CA SER A 69 3.38 1.00 -2.17
C SER A 69 3.22 -0.09 -1.14
N THR A 70 3.50 0.18 0.14
CA THR A 70 3.28 -0.77 1.25
C THR A 70 1.81 -1.13 1.39
N ARG A 71 0.90 -0.15 1.32
CA ARG A 71 -0.56 -0.41 1.35
C ARG A 71 -0.99 -1.29 0.18
N ASN A 72 -0.54 -0.97 -1.03
CA ASN A 72 -0.84 -1.76 -2.22
C ASN A 72 -0.24 -3.17 -2.14
N HIS A 73 0.99 -3.29 -1.65
CA HIS A 73 1.65 -4.57 -1.43
C HIS A 73 0.87 -5.44 -0.46
N LEU A 74 0.42 -4.90 0.67
CA LEU A 74 -0.43 -5.64 1.62
C LEU A 74 -1.77 -6.05 1.00
N ALA A 75 -2.39 -5.20 0.19
CA ALA A 75 -3.62 -5.55 -0.52
C ALA A 75 -3.39 -6.70 -1.52
N LEU A 76 -2.33 -6.62 -2.32
CA LEU A 76 -1.95 -7.68 -3.26
C LEU A 76 -1.57 -8.96 -2.53
N HIS A 77 -0.82 -8.85 -1.45
CA HIS A 77 -0.47 -9.97 -0.59
C HIS A 77 -1.75 -10.62 -0.05
N ASN A 78 -2.68 -9.88 0.53
CA ASN A 78 -3.92 -10.47 1.04
C ASN A 78 -4.80 -11.10 -0.05
N LEU A 79 -4.74 -10.60 -1.29
CA LEU A 79 -5.47 -11.16 -2.43
C LEU A 79 -4.83 -12.40 -3.02
N TYR A 80 -3.50 -12.41 -3.16
CA TYR A 80 -2.76 -13.39 -3.95
C TYR A 80 -1.83 -14.28 -3.14
N HIS A 81 -1.45 -13.88 -1.92
CA HIS A 81 -0.71 -14.73 -1.01
C HIS A 81 -1.63 -15.89 -0.62
N GLY A 82 -1.44 -17.00 -1.33
CA GLY A 82 -2.31 -18.16 -1.28
C GLY A 82 -2.32 -18.81 0.09
N LYS A 83 -3.47 -19.38 0.44
CA LYS A 83 -3.65 -20.29 1.59
C LYS A 83 -2.94 -21.66 1.38
N GLY A 84 -1.86 -21.70 0.59
CA GLY A 84 -1.28 -22.93 0.04
C GLY A 84 -1.87 -23.32 -1.33
N GLU A 85 -1.54 -24.52 -1.80
CA GLU A 85 -2.14 -25.13 -2.98
C GLU A 85 -3.63 -25.43 -2.72
N ARG A 86 -4.48 -25.18 -3.71
CA ARG A 86 -5.91 -25.56 -3.64
C ARG A 86 -6.01 -27.08 -3.75
N ALA A 87 -7.04 -27.66 -3.12
CA ALA A 87 -7.27 -29.09 -3.20
C ALA A 87 -7.44 -29.55 -4.67
N PRO A 88 -6.97 -30.74 -5.06
CA PRO A 88 -7.07 -31.25 -6.43
C PRO A 88 -8.49 -31.20 -7.00
N GLU A 89 -9.50 -31.40 -6.16
CA GLU A 89 -10.92 -31.32 -6.47
C GLU A 89 -11.34 -29.90 -6.90
N GLU A 90 -10.90 -28.89 -6.15
CA GLU A 90 -11.19 -27.47 -6.46
C GLU A 90 -10.51 -27.07 -7.77
N VAL A 91 -9.26 -27.52 -7.98
CA VAL A 91 -8.50 -27.23 -9.21
C VAL A 91 -9.16 -27.90 -10.41
N ALA A 92 -9.59 -29.16 -10.30
CA ALA A 92 -10.33 -29.85 -11.35
C ALA A 92 -11.63 -29.10 -11.71
N GLY A 93 -12.38 -28.64 -10.71
CA GLY A 93 -13.60 -27.87 -10.91
C GLY A 93 -13.39 -26.54 -11.65
N LEU A 94 -12.27 -25.82 -11.40
CA LEU A 94 -11.95 -24.55 -12.07
C LEU A 94 -11.78 -24.70 -13.58
N VAL A 95 -11.25 -25.84 -14.03
CA VAL A 95 -11.04 -26.14 -15.46
C VAL A 95 -12.20 -26.93 -16.07
N GLY A 96 -13.31 -27.10 -15.34
CA GLY A 96 -14.48 -27.85 -15.81
C GLY A 96 -14.27 -29.37 -15.83
N LEU A 97 -13.23 -29.87 -15.15
CA LEU A 97 -12.94 -31.29 -15.01
C LEU A 97 -13.45 -31.82 -13.66
N ARG A 98 -13.46 -33.14 -13.52
CA ARG A 98 -13.72 -33.84 -12.26
C ARG A 98 -12.59 -34.81 -11.99
N LEU A 99 -12.34 -35.11 -10.72
CA LEU A 99 -11.39 -36.16 -10.38
C LEU A 99 -11.87 -37.50 -10.97
N PRO A 100 -10.94 -38.33 -11.46
CA PRO A 100 -11.28 -39.63 -12.00
C PRO A 100 -11.94 -40.47 -10.91
N THR A 101 -13.17 -40.89 -11.17
CA THR A 101 -13.84 -41.93 -10.38
C THR A 101 -13.49 -43.27 -11.01
N GLN A 102 -13.20 -44.29 -10.19
CA GLN A 102 -12.80 -45.60 -10.69
C GLN A 102 -13.84 -46.12 -11.71
N PRO A 103 -13.43 -46.47 -12.94
CA PRO A 103 -14.34 -47.03 -13.92
C PRO A 103 -14.85 -48.38 -13.40
N GLY A 104 -16.15 -48.46 -13.09
CA GLY A 104 -16.77 -49.67 -12.54
C GLY A 104 -17.51 -49.51 -11.20
N GLY A 105 -17.61 -48.30 -10.64
CA GLY A 105 -18.52 -48.02 -9.50
C GLY A 105 -18.12 -48.64 -8.16
N LYS A 106 -16.98 -49.31 -8.06
CA LYS A 106 -16.36 -49.68 -6.78
C LYS A 106 -15.35 -48.58 -6.45
N GLY A 107 -15.58 -47.82 -5.39
CA GLY A 107 -14.60 -46.84 -4.89
C GLY A 107 -13.34 -47.55 -4.40
N TRP A 108 -12.21 -46.86 -4.43
CA TRP A 108 -10.99 -47.31 -3.78
C TRP A 108 -11.33 -47.49 -2.29
N GLU A 109 -11.27 -48.72 -1.78
CA GLU A 109 -11.53 -49.01 -0.37
C GLU A 109 -10.59 -48.19 0.51
N LYS A 110 -11.09 -47.75 1.66
CA LYS A 110 -10.43 -46.85 2.62
C LYS A 110 -9.07 -47.37 3.09
#